data_AF-A0AAE8VVF3-F1
#
_entry.id   AF-A0AAE8VVF3-F1
#
_cell.length_a   1.000
_cell.length_b   1.000
_cell.length_c   1.000
_cell.angle_alpha   90.00
_cell.angle_beta   90.00
_cell.angle_gamma   90.00
#
_symmetry.space_group_name_H-M   'P 1'
#
loop_
_entity.id
_entity.type
_entity.pdbx_description
1 polymer ?
#
loop_
_entity_poly.entity_id
_entity_poly.type
_entity_poly.pdbx_seq_one_letter_code
_entity_poly.pdbx_strand_id
1 'polypeptide(L)'
;MGATLFFEVAPGRTAVKAFANAYVEARYEHGRRPYSGTIAEKDDVLVIEEAGRMSEAQAREFARQLIDSGDSRIRSKAAPAGAIPLVDRDEPTWLLFGVAAS
;
A
#
# COMPACT_ATOMS: atom_id res chain seq x y z
N MET A 1 -9.33 16.97 -10.61
CA MET A 1 -9.21 15.52 -10.35
C MET A 1 -8.26 15.36 -9.16
N GLY A 2 -8.76 15.07 -7.97
CA GLY A 2 -7.92 14.94 -6.77
C GLY A 2 -7.25 13.57 -6.70
N ALA A 3 -6.21 13.44 -5.90
CA ALA A 3 -5.49 12.21 -5.65
C ALA A 3 -5.37 12.02 -4.13
N THR A 4 -5.67 10.82 -3.64
CA THR A 4 -5.65 10.50 -2.22
C THR A 4 -4.54 9.50 -1.93
N LEU A 5 -3.78 9.74 -0.87
CA LEU A 5 -2.77 8.79 -0.40
C LEU A 5 -3.43 7.74 0.48
N PHE A 6 -3.03 6.48 0.33
CA PHE A 6 -3.43 5.41 1.23
C PHE A 6 -2.22 4.69 1.81
N PHE A 7 -2.40 4.16 3.02
CA PHE A 7 -1.40 3.38 3.75
C PHE A 7 -2.12 2.29 4.54
N GLU A 8 -2.01 1.05 4.08
CA GLU A 8 -2.71 -0.11 4.61
C GLU A 8 -1.71 -1.13 5.14
N VAL A 9 -1.96 -1.68 6.32
CA VAL A 9 -1.14 -2.76 6.88
C VAL A 9 -1.89 -4.06 6.70
N ALA A 10 -1.27 -5.03 6.04
CA ALA A 10 -1.90 -6.33 5.82
C ALA A 10 -0.93 -7.50 6.05
N PRO A 11 -1.39 -8.56 6.72
CA PRO A 11 -0.61 -9.77 6.89
C PRO A 11 -0.57 -10.57 5.59
N GLY A 12 0.57 -11.20 5.31
CA GLY A 12 0.78 -12.05 4.15
C GLY A 12 2.22 -12.55 4.04
N ARG A 13 2.39 -13.84 3.76
CA ARG A 13 3.72 -14.44 3.52
C ARG A 13 4.49 -13.78 2.38
N THR A 14 3.77 -13.17 1.43
CA THR A 14 4.31 -12.41 0.30
C THR A 14 3.53 -11.11 0.14
N ALA A 15 4.14 -10.11 -0.49
CA ALA A 15 3.48 -8.83 -0.79
C ALA A 15 2.19 -9.02 -1.60
N VAL A 16 2.19 -9.93 -2.57
CA VAL A 16 1.00 -10.28 -3.38
C VAL A 16 -0.12 -10.83 -2.49
N LYS A 17 0.21 -11.68 -1.51
CA LYS A 17 -0.81 -12.23 -0.61
C LYS A 17 -1.35 -11.17 0.35
N ALA A 18 -0.47 -10.31 0.89
CA ALA A 18 -0.87 -9.19 1.72
C ALA A 18 -1.77 -8.22 0.95
N PHE A 19 -1.41 -7.92 -0.30
CA PHE A 19 -2.21 -7.10 -1.21
C PHE A 19 -3.59 -7.71 -1.46
N ALA A 20 -3.67 -9.00 -1.78
CA ALA A 20 -4.95 -9.67 -1.98
C ALA A 20 -5.83 -9.66 -0.72
N ASN A 21 -5.23 -9.81 0.46
CA ASN A 21 -5.95 -9.73 1.74
C ASN A 21 -6.48 -8.31 1.96
N ALA A 22 -5.64 -7.28 1.82
CA ALA A 22 -6.03 -5.88 1.93
C ALA A 22 -7.13 -5.49 0.93
N TYR A 23 -7.05 -6.03 -0.29
CA TYR A 23 -8.05 -5.84 -1.33
C TYR A 23 -9.42 -6.42 -0.94
N VAL A 24 -9.43 -7.63 -0.35
CA VAL A 24 -10.67 -8.28 0.13
C VAL A 24 -11.25 -7.52 1.32
N GLU A 25 -10.43 -7.13 2.29
CA GLU A 25 -10.86 -6.33 3.45
C GLU A 25 -11.45 -4.99 3.03
N ALA A 26 -10.76 -4.25 2.15
CA ALA A 26 -11.27 -2.99 1.59
C ALA A 26 -12.61 -3.20 0.85
N ARG A 27 -12.79 -4.33 0.14
CA ARG A 27 -14.07 -4.66 -0.48
C ARG A 27 -15.18 -4.97 0.53
N TYR A 28 -14.84 -5.60 1.64
CA TYR A 28 -15.81 -5.99 2.66
C TYR A 28 -16.28 -4.79 3.49
N GLU A 29 -15.37 -3.88 3.87
CA GLU A 29 -15.69 -2.67 4.63
C GLU A 29 -16.52 -1.65 3.83
N HIS A 30 -16.38 -1.60 2.49
CA HIS A 30 -16.99 -0.57 1.64
C HIS A 30 -18.34 -0.95 1.00
N GLY A 31 -19.22 -1.65 1.72
CA GLY A 31 -20.56 -2.03 1.23
C GLY A 31 -21.56 -0.89 0.89
N ARG A 32 -21.18 0.39 1.03
CA ARG A 32 -22.07 1.57 0.81
C ARG A 32 -21.41 2.85 0.24
N ARG A 33 -20.11 2.85 -0.09
CA ARG A 33 -19.41 4.03 -0.65
C ARG A 33 -18.52 3.64 -1.84
N PRO A 34 -18.32 4.53 -2.83
CA PRO A 34 -17.43 4.24 -3.95
C PRO A 34 -15.99 3.99 -3.48
N TYR A 35 -15.29 3.06 -4.13
CA TYR A 35 -13.93 2.58 -3.82
C TYR A 35 -12.80 3.65 -3.90
N SER A 36 -13.19 4.90 -4.21
CA SER A 36 -12.28 6.03 -4.45
C SER A 36 -11.39 6.28 -3.22
N GLY A 37 -10.08 6.16 -3.38
CA GLY A 37 -9.07 6.49 -2.37
C GLY A 37 -8.41 5.31 -1.68
N THR A 38 -8.61 4.07 -2.15
CA THR A 38 -8.14 2.85 -1.44
C THR A 38 -7.26 1.96 -2.33
N ILE A 39 -6.64 0.96 -1.70
CA ILE A 39 -5.87 -0.08 -2.40
C ILE A 39 -6.71 -0.87 -3.41
N ALA A 40 -8.04 -0.87 -3.30
CA ALA A 40 -8.94 -1.57 -4.21
C ALA A 40 -8.95 -1.03 -5.65
N GLU A 41 -8.38 0.17 -5.87
CA GLU A 41 -8.17 0.74 -7.20
C GLU A 41 -6.88 0.25 -7.88
N LYS A 42 -6.05 -0.51 -7.17
CA LYS A 42 -4.78 -1.00 -7.70
C LYS A 42 -4.99 -2.38 -8.31
N ASP A 43 -4.33 -2.61 -9.44
CA ASP A 43 -4.32 -3.90 -10.12
C ASP A 43 -3.10 -4.76 -9.74
N ASP A 44 -2.05 -4.13 -9.19
CA ASP A 44 -0.78 -4.78 -8.92
C ASP A 44 -0.05 -4.16 -7.71
N VAL A 45 0.93 -4.89 -7.18
CA VAL A 45 1.77 -4.51 -6.04
C VAL A 45 3.25 -4.73 -6.35
N LEU A 46 4.07 -3.74 -6.01
CA LEU A 46 5.52 -3.75 -6.21
C LEU A 46 6.24 -3.64 -4.88
N VAL A 47 7.15 -4.57 -4.63
CA VAL A 47 8.02 -4.55 -3.44
C VAL A 47 9.11 -3.49 -3.61
N ILE A 48 9.26 -2.62 -2.62
CA ILE A 48 10.32 -1.61 -2.59
C ILE A 48 11.56 -2.24 -1.95
N GLU A 49 12.38 -2.92 -2.76
CA GLU A 49 13.51 -3.72 -2.26
C GLU A 49 14.55 -2.89 -1.49
N GLU A 50 14.78 -1.64 -1.88
CA GLU A 50 15.72 -0.71 -1.23
C GLU A 50 15.31 -0.31 0.19
N ALA A 51 14.02 -0.44 0.53
CA ALA A 51 13.54 -0.16 1.87
C ALA A 51 14.11 -1.16 2.88
N GLY A 52 14.35 -2.41 2.46
CA GLY A 52 14.59 -3.51 3.39
C GLY A 52 13.39 -3.73 4.32
N ARG A 53 13.61 -4.44 5.43
CA ARG A 53 12.58 -4.61 6.47
C ARG A 53 12.74 -3.52 7.54
N MET A 54 11.65 -2.87 7.92
CA MET A 54 11.66 -1.79 8.92
C MET A 54 10.39 -1.80 9.78
N SER A 55 10.35 -1.01 10.86
CA SER A 55 9.12 -0.89 11.68
C SER A 55 8.01 -0.21 10.90
N GLU A 56 6.75 -0.33 11.34
CA GLU A 56 5.63 0.35 10.67
C GLU A 56 5.83 1.87 10.61
N ALA A 57 6.32 2.48 11.70
CA ALA A 57 6.56 3.92 11.74
C ALA A 57 7.62 4.35 10.71
N GLN A 58 8.71 3.58 10.60
CA GLN A 58 9.75 3.82 9.60
C GLN A 58 9.21 3.60 8.18
N ALA A 59 8.43 2.54 7.97
CA ALA A 59 7.84 2.19 6.68
C ALA A 59 6.88 3.28 6.19
N ARG A 60 6.06 3.83 7.09
CA ARG A 60 5.14 4.93 6.76
C ARG A 60 5.89 6.19 6.37
N GLU A 61 6.93 6.54 7.12
CA GLU A 61 7.75 7.71 6.81
C GLU A 61 8.49 7.54 5.47
N PHE A 62 9.09 6.37 5.23
CA PHE A 62 9.77 6.05 3.99
C PHE A 62 8.80 6.05 2.79
N ALA A 63 7.62 5.42 2.94
CA ALA A 63 6.56 5.42 1.95
C ALA A 63 6.10 6.85 1.60
N ARG A 64 5.92 7.70 2.60
CA ARG A 64 5.56 9.12 2.41
C ARG A 64 6.64 9.87 1.64
N GLN A 65 7.91 9.66 1.97
CA GLN A 65 9.03 10.28 1.25
C GLN A 65 9.09 9.84 -0.22
N LEU A 66 8.82 8.58 -0.54
CA LEU A 66 8.75 8.11 -1.93
C LEU A 66 7.61 8.77 -2.71
N ILE A 67 6.45 8.95 -2.07
CA ILE A 67 5.32 9.66 -2.68
C ILE A 67 5.67 11.14 -2.88
N ASP A 68 6.18 11.81 -1.84
CA ASP A 68 6.50 13.24 -1.84
C ASP A 68 7.63 13.58 -2.83
N SER A 69 8.62 12.69 -2.97
CA SER A 69 9.68 12.81 -3.97
C SER A 69 9.22 12.51 -5.40
N GLY A 70 7.98 12.04 -5.58
CA GLY A 70 7.41 11.72 -6.88
C GLY A 70 8.03 10.48 -7.50
N ASP A 71 8.24 9.42 -6.72
CA ASP A 71 8.80 8.16 -7.20
C ASP A 71 7.96 7.59 -8.35
N SER A 72 8.60 7.40 -9.51
CA SER A 72 7.93 6.99 -10.73
C SER A 72 7.19 5.65 -10.65
N ARG A 73 7.58 4.77 -9.72
CA ARG A 73 6.99 3.43 -9.54
C ARG A 73 5.61 3.46 -8.87
N ILE A 74 5.28 4.53 -8.15
CA ILE A 74 4.09 4.59 -7.29
C ILE A 74 3.31 5.92 -7.35
N ARG A 75 3.88 6.97 -7.97
CA ARG A 75 3.30 8.34 -7.99
C ARG A 75 1.98 8.48 -8.76
N SER A 76 1.66 7.53 -9.64
CA SER A 76 0.47 7.59 -10.49
C SER A 76 -0.67 6.78 -9.90
N LYS A 77 -1.90 7.22 -10.15
CA LYS A 77 -3.10 6.44 -9.81
C LYS A 77 -3.13 5.07 -10.49
N ALA A 78 -2.61 5.00 -11.72
CA ALA A 78 -2.46 3.76 -12.47
C ALA A 78 -1.18 2.97 -12.14
N ALA A 79 -0.29 3.52 -11.31
CA ALA A 79 0.89 2.80 -10.86
C ALA A 79 0.51 1.72 -9.83
N PRO A 80 1.28 0.64 -9.68
CA PRO A 80 1.04 -0.37 -8.64
C PRO A 80 1.09 0.24 -7.22
N ALA A 81 0.53 -0.49 -6.25
CA ALA A 81 0.78 -0.22 -4.84
C ALA A 81 2.25 -0.51 -4.49
N GLY A 82 2.89 0.33 -3.69
CA GLY A 82 4.16 0.00 -3.06
C GLY A 82 3.95 -0.95 -1.88
N ALA A 83 4.91 -1.84 -1.63
CA ALA A 83 4.92 -2.75 -0.49
C ALA A 83 6.28 -2.72 0.23
N ILE A 84 6.24 -2.53 1.55
CA ILE A 84 7.41 -2.57 2.45
C ILE A 84 7.17 -3.65 3.52
N PRO A 85 8.09 -4.61 3.70
CA PRO A 85 7.96 -5.64 4.74
C PRO A 85 8.21 -5.06 6.13
N LEU A 86 7.37 -5.43 7.10
CA LEU A 86 7.46 -4.96 8.49
C LEU A 86 8.24 -5.94 9.38
N VAL A 87 8.99 -5.41 10.35
CA VAL A 87 9.76 -6.21 11.34
C VAL A 87 9.09 -6.32 12.71
N ASP A 88 8.17 -5.42 13.02
CA ASP A 88 7.53 -5.26 14.32
C ASP A 88 6.21 -6.06 14.43
N ARG A 89 6.13 -7.18 13.72
CA ARG A 89 4.93 -8.01 13.58
C ARG A 89 5.27 -9.47 13.83
N ASP A 90 4.40 -10.16 14.58
CA ASP A 90 4.59 -11.58 14.94
C ASP A 90 4.47 -12.52 13.73
N GLU A 91 3.78 -12.06 12.68
CA GLU A 91 3.63 -12.75 11.41
C GLU A 91 4.11 -11.89 10.23
N PRO A 92 4.51 -12.51 9.09
CA PRO A 92 4.90 -11.76 7.90
C PRO A 92 3.82 -10.77 7.49
N THR A 93 4.15 -9.48 7.58
CA THR A 93 3.22 -8.37 7.40
C THR A 93 3.85 -7.29 6.56
N TRP A 94 3.03 -6.59 5.78
CA TRP A 94 3.47 -5.58 4.83
C TRP A 94 2.71 -4.29 5.03
N LEU A 95 3.41 -3.17 4.91
CA LEU A 95 2.79 -1.88 4.65
C LEU A 95 2.61 -1.74 3.14
N LEU A 96 1.36 -1.56 2.73
CA LEU A 96 0.93 -1.30 1.37
C LEU A 96 0.59 0.18 1.25
N PHE A 97 1.02 0.84 0.19
CA PHE A 97 0.82 2.29 0.07
C PHE A 97 0.76 2.74 -1.38
N GLY A 98 0.26 3.95 -1.60
CA GLY A 98 0.27 4.55 -2.93
C GLY A 98 -0.73 5.69 -3.08
N VAL A 99 -0.93 6.08 -4.33
CA VAL A 99 -1.85 7.14 -4.73
C VAL A 99 -3.08 6.53 -5.40
N ALA A 100 -4.27 6.83 -4.91
CA ALA A 100 -5.55 6.42 -5.51
C ALA A 100 -6.32 7.65 -6.05
N ALA A 101 -7.36 7.41 -6.85
CA ALA A 101 -8.26 8.50 -7.24
C ALA A 101 -9.06 9.00 -6.03
N SER A 102 -9.50 10.26 -6.08
CA SER A 102 -10.44 10.86 -5.11
C SER A 102 -11.76 11.15 -5.79
#